data_AF-A0A6P7R5U0-F1
#
_entry.id   AF-A0A6P7R5U0-F1
#
_cell.length_a   1.000
_cell.length_b   1.000
_cell.length_c   1.000
_cell.angle_alpha   90.00
_cell.angle_beta   90.00
_cell.angle_gamma   90.00
#
_symmetry.space_group_name_H-M   'P 1'
#
loop_
_entity.id
_entity.type
_entity.pdbx_description
1 polymer ?
#
loop_
_entity_poly.entity_id
_entity_poly.type
_entity_poly.pdbx_seq_one_letter_code
_entity_poly.pdbx_strand_id
1 'polypeptide(L)'
;MSLALAHFSFLAVWICIVRHHQLRDWGVKTWQNQLILWSGILCALGTSIVGNFQDKNQKPTHLAGAFLAFILGNLYFWLQFFLSWWMKGLPQPGPHWIKSLRLSLCSLSTILIVAMIVLHARNMRSASAICEWVVAMLLFMLFGFFAVDFSSLRGCTLHLHPHLDSSLPQAPSGSPNIQMAQVL
;
A
#
# COMPACT_ATOMS: atom_id res chain seq x y z
N MET A 1 -5.17 12.79 -20.16
CA MET A 1 -5.38 11.47 -19.53
C MET A 1 -4.07 10.72 -19.33
N SER A 2 -3.23 10.57 -20.36
CA SER A 2 -1.96 9.81 -20.29
C SER A 2 -0.98 10.30 -19.21
N LEU A 3 -0.80 11.63 -19.06
CA LEU A 3 0.08 12.19 -18.02
C LEU A 3 -0.40 11.86 -16.59
N ALA A 4 -1.71 11.97 -16.34
CA ALA A 4 -2.30 11.65 -15.03
C ALA A 4 -2.14 10.16 -14.68
N LEU A 5 -2.29 9.28 -15.67
CA LEU A 5 -2.11 7.83 -15.50
C LEU A 5 -0.63 7.46 -15.30
N ALA A 6 0.30 8.21 -15.90
CA ALA A 6 1.73 8.05 -15.64
C ALA A 6 2.10 8.44 -14.20
N HIS A 7 1.60 9.59 -13.71
CA HIS A 7 1.79 10.00 -12.32
C HIS A 7 1.20 8.99 -11.35
N PHE A 8 -0.01 8.50 -11.63
CA PHE A 8 -0.62 7.45 -10.82
C PHE A 8 0.21 6.16 -10.80
N SER A 9 0.70 5.72 -11.97
CA SER A 9 1.52 4.51 -12.07
C SER A 9 2.80 4.63 -11.25
N PHE A 10 3.45 5.79 -11.27
CA PHE A 10 4.61 6.06 -10.43
C PHE A 10 4.27 6.02 -8.93
N LEU A 11 3.18 6.69 -8.53
CA LEU A 11 2.72 6.68 -7.13
C LEU A 11 2.35 5.26 -6.67
N ALA A 12 1.70 4.47 -7.51
CA ALA A 12 1.34 3.09 -7.22
C ALA A 12 2.59 2.22 -6.98
N VAL A 13 3.61 2.32 -7.85
CA VAL A 13 4.89 1.62 -7.65
C VAL A 13 5.55 2.05 -6.34
N TRP A 14 5.59 3.35 -6.05
CA TRP A 14 6.16 3.87 -4.81
C TRP A 14 5.43 3.31 -3.57
N ILE A 15 4.10 3.32 -3.58
CA ILE A 15 3.25 2.73 -2.52
C ILE A 15 3.56 1.24 -2.34
N CYS A 16 3.71 0.48 -3.43
CA CYS A 16 4.03 -0.94 -3.37
C CYS A 16 5.42 -1.19 -2.77
N ILE A 17 6.43 -0.38 -3.11
CA ILE A 17 7.78 -0.49 -2.54
C ILE A 17 7.76 -0.18 -1.04
N VAL A 18 7.11 0.92 -0.63
CA VAL A 18 6.99 1.28 0.79
C VAL A 18 6.29 0.17 1.56
N ARG A 19 5.19 -0.38 1.01
CA ARG A 19 4.47 -1.49 1.64
C ARG A 19 5.33 -2.75 1.72
N HIS A 20 6.12 -3.04 0.70
CA HIS A 20 7.04 -4.17 0.69
C HIS A 20 8.06 -4.08 1.83
N HIS A 21 8.65 -2.90 2.04
CA HIS A 21 9.56 -2.68 3.16
C HIS A 21 8.85 -2.86 4.51
N GLN A 22 7.67 -2.27 4.70
CA GLN A 22 6.90 -2.46 5.94
C GLN A 22 6.59 -3.93 6.24
N LEU A 23 6.15 -4.70 5.23
CA LEU A 23 5.86 -6.12 5.40
C LEU A 23 7.13 -6.91 5.74
N ARG A 24 8.27 -6.53 5.15
CA ARG A 24 9.56 -7.13 5.51
C ARG A 24 9.93 -6.85 6.98
N ASP A 25 9.74 -5.61 7.42
CA ASP A 25 10.05 -5.18 8.79
C ASP A 25 9.13 -5.85 9.83
N TRP A 26 7.89 -6.17 9.46
CA TRP A 26 6.95 -6.92 10.28
C TRP A 26 7.17 -8.45 10.26
N GLY A 27 8.24 -8.93 9.62
CA GLY A 27 8.61 -10.35 9.63
C GLY A 27 7.78 -11.22 8.66
N VAL A 28 7.14 -10.62 7.65
CA VAL A 28 6.42 -11.39 6.62
C VAL A 28 7.39 -12.21 5.77
N LYS A 29 6.99 -13.44 5.44
CA LYS A 29 7.77 -14.34 4.57
C LYS A 29 8.10 -13.65 3.24
N THR A 30 9.36 -13.73 2.82
CA THR A 30 9.87 -13.07 1.62
C THR A 30 9.06 -13.40 0.37
N TRP A 31 8.62 -14.66 0.18
CA TRP A 31 7.84 -15.04 -1.00
C TRP A 31 6.48 -14.35 -1.09
N GLN A 32 5.73 -14.26 0.03
CA GLN A 32 4.41 -13.59 0.07
C GLN A 32 4.55 -12.11 -0.21
N ASN A 33 5.56 -11.48 0.39
CA ASN A 33 5.86 -10.08 0.20
C ASN A 33 6.29 -9.76 -1.24
N GLN A 34 7.06 -10.65 -1.87
CA GLN A 34 7.42 -10.54 -3.29
C GLN A 34 6.19 -10.66 -4.19
N LEU A 35 5.29 -11.62 -3.95
CA LEU A 35 4.06 -11.74 -4.75
C LEU A 35 3.18 -10.49 -4.69
N ILE A 36 3.04 -9.90 -3.51
CA ILE A 36 2.33 -8.62 -3.33
C ILE A 36 3.04 -7.51 -4.11
N LEU A 37 4.37 -7.40 -4.02
CA LEU A 37 5.11 -6.39 -4.78
C LEU A 37 4.91 -6.56 -6.30
N TRP A 38 5.09 -7.78 -6.83
CA TRP A 38 4.97 -8.06 -8.26
C TRP A 38 3.57 -7.81 -8.79
N SER A 39 2.52 -8.21 -8.07
CA SER A 39 1.13 -7.91 -8.47
C SER A 39 0.88 -6.39 -8.55
N GLY A 40 1.41 -5.61 -7.60
CA GLY A 40 1.34 -4.15 -7.62
C GLY A 40 2.11 -3.50 -8.77
N ILE A 41 3.33 -3.95 -9.06
CA ILE A 41 4.14 -3.45 -10.19
C ILE A 41 3.45 -3.75 -11.52
N LEU A 42 2.92 -4.97 -11.69
CA LEU A 42 2.21 -5.34 -12.91
C LEU A 42 0.88 -4.59 -13.06
N CYS A 43 0.21 -4.23 -11.97
CA CYS A 43 -0.94 -3.32 -11.99
C CYS A 43 -0.55 -1.92 -12.49
N ALA A 44 0.56 -1.38 -12.03
CA ALA A 44 1.07 -0.08 -12.50
C ALA A 44 1.48 -0.14 -13.98
N LEU A 45 2.11 -1.24 -14.42
CA LEU A 45 2.41 -1.48 -15.83
C LEU A 45 1.12 -1.49 -16.66
N GLY A 46 0.10 -2.24 -16.24
CA GLY A 46 -1.20 -2.27 -16.91
C GLY A 46 -1.84 -0.88 -17.03
N THR A 47 -1.78 -0.09 -15.94
CA THR A 47 -2.31 1.28 -15.92
C THR A 47 -1.56 2.20 -16.89
N SER A 48 -0.23 2.05 -16.98
CA SER A 48 0.59 2.76 -17.97
C SER A 48 0.22 2.38 -19.40
N ILE A 49 0.03 1.08 -19.68
CA ILE A 49 -0.40 0.60 -21.00
C ILE A 49 -1.76 1.19 -21.39
N VAL A 50 -2.76 1.13 -20.49
CA VAL A 50 -4.10 1.70 -20.71
C VAL A 50 -4.04 3.21 -20.98
N GLY A 51 -3.14 3.92 -20.28
CA GLY A 51 -2.99 5.37 -20.45
C GLY A 51 -2.29 5.79 -21.74
N ASN A 52 -1.42 4.95 -22.29
CA ASN A 52 -0.70 5.21 -23.54
C ASN A 52 -1.45 4.67 -24.77
N PHE A 53 -2.09 3.51 -24.66
CA PHE A 53 -2.85 2.87 -25.72
C PHE A 53 -4.34 2.95 -25.40
N GLN A 54 -5.00 3.95 -25.98
CA GLN A 54 -6.45 4.12 -25.85
C GLN A 54 -7.20 3.11 -26.73
N ASP A 55 -8.45 2.80 -26.34
CA ASP A 55 -9.36 1.91 -27.09
C ASP A 55 -9.53 2.32 -28.58
N LYS A 56 -9.36 3.60 -28.91
CA LYS A 56 -9.49 4.09 -30.29
C LYS A 56 -8.30 3.77 -31.20
N ASN A 57 -7.10 3.57 -30.64
CA ASN A 57 -5.86 3.44 -31.42
C ASN A 57 -5.38 1.98 -31.51
N GLN A 58 -5.42 1.26 -30.40
CA GLN A 58 -4.89 -0.12 -30.30
C GLN A 58 -5.72 -0.93 -29.28
N LYS A 59 -6.92 -1.36 -29.69
CA LYS A 59 -7.84 -2.16 -28.86
C LYS A 59 -7.23 -3.39 -28.19
N PRO A 60 -6.49 -4.28 -28.89
CA PRO A 60 -5.96 -5.48 -28.25
C PRO A 60 -4.98 -5.15 -27.12
N THR A 61 -4.13 -4.15 -27.32
CA THR A 61 -3.17 -3.69 -26.32
C THR A 61 -3.85 -2.98 -25.14
N HIS A 62 -4.85 -2.14 -25.42
CA HIS A 62 -5.66 -1.49 -24.40
C HIS A 62 -6.34 -2.52 -23.49
N LEU A 63 -6.98 -3.52 -24.09
CA LEU A 63 -7.67 -4.58 -23.37
C LEU A 63 -6.69 -5.40 -22.52
N ALA A 64 -5.53 -5.77 -23.07
CA ALA A 64 -4.48 -6.45 -22.31
C ALA A 64 -3.99 -5.62 -21.12
N GLY A 65 -3.79 -4.31 -21.31
CA GLY A 65 -3.45 -3.38 -20.24
C GLY A 65 -4.54 -3.30 -19.16
N ALA A 66 -5.82 -3.25 -19.57
CA ALA A 66 -6.96 -3.19 -18.66
C ALA A 66 -7.07 -4.47 -17.83
N PHE A 67 -6.88 -5.64 -18.45
CA PHE A 67 -6.81 -6.92 -17.73
C PHE A 67 -5.67 -6.92 -16.69
N LEU A 68 -4.46 -6.49 -17.07
CA LEU A 68 -3.33 -6.39 -16.13
C LEU A 68 -3.63 -5.42 -14.98
N ALA A 69 -4.16 -4.23 -15.27
CA ALA A 69 -4.48 -3.22 -14.28
C ALA A 69 -5.55 -3.70 -13.29
N PHE A 70 -6.66 -4.23 -13.80
CA PHE A 70 -7.81 -4.56 -12.97
C PHE A 70 -7.62 -5.85 -12.19
N ILE A 71 -7.16 -6.92 -12.84
CA ILE A 71 -7.02 -8.23 -12.21
C ILE A 71 -5.86 -8.23 -11.23
N LEU A 72 -4.68 -7.76 -11.63
CA LEU A 72 -3.52 -7.74 -10.74
C LEU A 72 -3.62 -6.66 -9.67
N GLY A 73 -4.27 -5.54 -9.97
CA GLY A 73 -4.67 -4.55 -8.97
C GLY A 73 -5.59 -5.15 -7.91
N ASN A 74 -6.68 -5.83 -8.30
CA ASN A 74 -7.56 -6.49 -7.34
C ASN A 74 -6.85 -7.59 -6.55
N LEU A 75 -6.03 -8.41 -7.23
CA LEU A 75 -5.23 -9.45 -6.59
C LEU A 75 -4.30 -8.87 -5.53
N TYR A 76 -3.64 -7.74 -5.80
CA TYR A 76 -2.81 -7.03 -4.83
C TYR A 76 -3.58 -6.70 -3.55
N PHE A 77 -4.77 -6.13 -3.67
CA PHE A 77 -5.60 -5.77 -2.51
C PHE A 77 -6.12 -6.98 -1.75
N TRP A 78 -6.54 -8.04 -2.45
CA TRP A 78 -6.94 -9.29 -1.84
C TRP A 78 -5.78 -9.95 -1.08
N LEU A 79 -4.59 -10.04 -1.69
CA LEU A 79 -3.40 -10.58 -1.03
C LEU A 79 -3.04 -9.79 0.23
N GLN A 80 -3.11 -8.46 0.17
CA GLN A 80 -2.90 -7.61 1.35
C GLN A 80 -3.93 -7.86 2.45
N PHE A 81 -5.21 -8.05 2.09
CA PHE A 81 -6.26 -8.39 3.05
C PHE A 81 -6.03 -9.76 3.68
N PHE A 82 -5.78 -10.80 2.87
CA PHE A 82 -5.49 -12.14 3.37
C PHE A 82 -4.27 -12.17 4.29
N LEU A 83 -3.23 -11.43 3.94
CA LEU A 83 -2.03 -11.32 4.76
C LEU A 83 -2.33 -10.66 6.12
N SER A 84 -3.14 -9.61 6.10
CA SER A 84 -3.62 -8.90 7.30
C SER A 84 -4.51 -9.79 8.17
N TRP A 85 -5.32 -10.64 7.56
CA TRP A 85 -6.19 -11.59 8.25
C TRP A 85 -5.42 -12.76 8.86
N TRP A 86 -4.48 -13.32 8.09
CA TRP A 86 -3.66 -14.45 8.50
C TRP A 86 -2.76 -14.09 9.67
N MET A 87 -2.16 -12.90 9.62
CA MET A 87 -1.32 -12.39 10.68
C MET A 87 -2.10 -11.41 11.54
N LYS A 88 -3.00 -11.95 12.36
CA LYS A 88 -3.83 -11.22 13.33
C LYS A 88 -3.03 -10.31 14.29
N GLY A 89 -1.70 -10.43 14.33
CA GLY A 89 -0.79 -9.64 15.16
C GLY A 89 0.00 -8.56 14.41
N LEU A 90 -0.21 -8.31 13.11
CA LEU A 90 0.48 -7.23 12.42
C LEU A 90 0.03 -5.87 13.00
N PRO A 91 0.95 -5.03 13.51
CA PRO A 91 0.62 -3.69 13.97
C PRO A 91 0.22 -2.87 12.76
N GLN A 92 -1.08 -2.87 12.46
CA GLN A 92 -1.60 -2.10 11.35
C GLN A 92 -1.89 -0.69 11.84
N PRO A 93 -1.20 0.30 11.28
CA PRO A 93 -1.53 1.67 11.55
C PRO A 93 -2.88 1.99 10.93
N GLY A 94 -3.73 2.69 11.67
CA GLY A 94 -5.03 3.14 11.19
C GLY A 94 -6.23 2.56 11.97
N PRO A 95 -7.31 3.34 12.14
CA PRO A 95 -8.57 2.89 12.74
C PRO A 95 -9.14 1.63 12.09
N HIS A 96 -9.82 0.78 12.87
CA HIS A 96 -10.45 -0.46 12.39
C HIS A 96 -11.40 -0.25 11.20
N TRP A 97 -12.07 0.91 11.13
CA TRP A 97 -12.96 1.28 10.03
C TRP A 97 -12.26 1.36 8.67
N ILE A 98 -10.98 1.74 8.62
CA ILE A 98 -10.21 1.82 7.36
C ILE A 98 -10.07 0.44 6.73
N LYS A 99 -9.84 -0.60 7.54
CA LYS A 99 -9.73 -1.98 7.04
C LYS A 99 -11.05 -2.47 6.46
N SER A 100 -12.17 -2.19 7.14
CA SER A 100 -13.50 -2.54 6.67
C SER A 100 -13.84 -1.83 5.35
N LEU A 101 -13.57 -0.53 5.27
CA LEU A 101 -13.81 0.25 4.05
C LEU A 101 -12.97 -0.27 2.86
N ARG A 102 -11.69 -0.58 3.07
CA ARG A 102 -10.83 -1.18 2.03
C ARG A 102 -11.38 -2.52 1.56
N LEU A 103 -11.84 -3.37 2.46
CA LEU A 103 -12.46 -4.65 2.11
C LEU A 103 -13.74 -4.46 1.29
N SER A 104 -14.61 -3.54 1.69
CA SER A 104 -15.84 -3.22 0.94
C SER A 104 -15.53 -2.72 -0.47
N LEU A 105 -14.57 -1.80 -0.62
CA LEU A 105 -14.14 -1.27 -1.93
C LEU A 105 -13.51 -2.36 -2.81
N CYS A 106 -12.67 -3.23 -2.24
CA CYS A 106 -12.07 -4.36 -2.95
C CYS A 106 -13.12 -5.39 -3.42
N SER A 107 -14.09 -5.68 -2.55
CA SER A 107 -15.20 -6.60 -2.87
C SER A 107 -16.08 -6.03 -3.96
N LEU A 108 -16.43 -4.74 -3.87
CA LEU A 108 -17.19 -4.02 -4.90
C LEU A 108 -16.44 -4.00 -6.24
N SER A 109 -15.12 -3.75 -6.22
CA SER A 109 -14.29 -3.79 -7.44
C SER A 109 -14.31 -5.18 -8.09
N THR A 110 -14.21 -6.25 -7.29
CA THR A 110 -14.29 -7.63 -7.79
C THR A 110 -15.65 -7.92 -8.44
N ILE A 111 -16.75 -7.53 -7.79
CA ILE A 111 -18.10 -7.69 -8.35
C ILE A 111 -18.25 -6.95 -9.67
N LEU A 112 -17.74 -5.72 -9.76
CA LEU A 112 -17.84 -4.91 -10.97
C LEU A 112 -16.96 -5.43 -12.11
N ILE A 113 -15.80 -6.03 -11.82
CA ILE A 113 -14.98 -6.71 -12.84
C ILE A 113 -15.74 -7.91 -13.42
N VAL A 114 -16.36 -8.74 -12.56
CA VAL A 114 -17.17 -9.87 -13.02
C VAL A 114 -18.36 -9.36 -13.83
N ALA A 115 -19.05 -8.33 -13.35
CA ALA A 115 -20.16 -7.70 -14.08
C ALA A 115 -19.71 -7.15 -15.44
N MET A 116 -18.56 -6.50 -15.52
CA MET A 116 -17.98 -6.00 -16.77
C MET A 116 -17.74 -7.15 -17.76
N ILE A 117 -17.14 -8.26 -17.33
CA ILE A 117 -16.90 -9.43 -18.19
C ILE A 117 -18.23 -10.00 -18.72
N VAL A 118 -19.23 -10.15 -17.84
CA VAL A 118 -20.57 -10.65 -18.22
C VAL A 118 -21.28 -9.69 -19.17
N LEU A 119 -21.26 -8.39 -18.90
CA LEU A 119 -21.88 -7.36 -19.75
C LEU A 119 -21.20 -7.29 -21.13
N HIS A 120 -19.88 -7.45 -21.16
CA HIS A 120 -19.12 -7.54 -22.41
C HIS A 120 -19.53 -8.76 -23.22
N ALA A 121 -19.66 -9.94 -22.58
CA ALA A 121 -20.14 -11.16 -23.23
C ALA A 121 -21.60 -11.04 -23.73
N ARG A 122 -22.42 -10.21 -23.08
CA ARG A 122 -23.80 -9.90 -23.49
C ARG A 122 -23.89 -8.77 -24.51
N ASN A 123 -22.76 -8.31 -25.05
CA ASN A 123 -22.64 -7.25 -26.06
C ASN A 123 -23.17 -5.87 -25.61
N MET A 124 -23.30 -5.65 -24.30
CA MET A 124 -23.77 -4.40 -23.70
C MET A 124 -22.61 -3.41 -23.49
N ARG A 125 -22.05 -2.92 -24.60
CA ARG A 125 -20.81 -2.11 -24.60
C ARG A 125 -20.87 -0.86 -23.72
N SER A 126 -21.97 -0.11 -23.73
CA SER A 126 -22.10 1.10 -22.90
C SER A 126 -22.10 0.80 -21.40
N ALA A 127 -22.81 -0.25 -20.98
CA ALA A 127 -22.84 -0.66 -19.58
C ALA A 127 -21.47 -1.19 -19.12
N SER A 128 -20.80 -1.98 -19.97
CA SER A 128 -19.43 -2.45 -19.73
C SER A 128 -18.44 -1.28 -19.57
N ALA A 129 -18.54 -0.25 -20.41
CA ALA A 129 -17.69 0.93 -20.32
C ALA A 129 -17.93 1.69 -19.01
N ILE A 130 -19.18 1.86 -18.57
CA ILE A 130 -19.47 2.48 -17.27
C ILE A 130 -18.82 1.67 -16.14
N CYS A 131 -18.98 0.35 -16.13
CA CYS A 131 -18.34 -0.51 -15.14
C CYS A 131 -16.81 -0.38 -15.15
N GLU A 132 -16.19 -0.32 -16.33
CA GLU A 132 -14.76 -0.11 -16.49
C GLU A 132 -14.28 1.20 -15.83
N TRP A 133 -14.96 2.32 -16.08
CA TRP A 133 -14.64 3.59 -15.45
C TRP A 133 -14.82 3.56 -13.94
N VAL A 134 -15.91 2.95 -13.45
CA VAL A 134 -16.16 2.82 -12.01
C VAL A 134 -15.08 1.97 -11.34
N VAL A 135 -14.68 0.84 -11.94
CA VAL A 135 -13.59 -0.01 -11.45
C VAL A 135 -12.27 0.75 -11.42
N ALA A 136 -11.95 1.52 -12.46
CA ALA A 136 -10.75 2.35 -12.50
C ALA A 136 -10.73 3.37 -11.35
N MET A 137 -11.84 4.09 -11.12
CA MET A 137 -11.94 5.06 -10.02
C MET A 137 -11.84 4.38 -8.64
N LEU A 138 -12.45 3.20 -8.47
CA LEU A 138 -12.35 2.41 -7.24
C LEU A 138 -10.91 1.97 -6.96
N LEU A 139 -10.18 1.52 -7.98
CA LEU A 139 -8.77 1.17 -7.83
C LEU A 139 -7.92 2.39 -7.49
N PHE A 140 -8.15 3.54 -8.12
CA PHE A 140 -7.47 4.78 -7.75
C PHE A 140 -7.75 5.19 -6.29
N MET A 141 -9.00 5.10 -5.85
CA MET A 141 -9.36 5.35 -4.45
C MET A 141 -8.68 4.37 -3.49
N LEU A 142 -8.61 3.08 -3.83
CA LEU A 142 -7.95 2.06 -3.01
C LEU A 142 -6.44 2.33 -2.85
N PHE A 143 -5.75 2.69 -3.93
CA PHE A 143 -4.34 3.11 -3.87
C PHE A 143 -4.18 4.44 -3.10
N GLY A 144 -5.06 5.41 -3.32
CA GLY A 144 -5.09 6.67 -2.56
C GLY A 144 -5.27 6.45 -1.06
N PHE A 145 -6.08 5.47 -0.66
CA PHE A 145 -6.27 5.09 0.73
C PHE A 145 -4.98 4.57 1.38
N PHE A 146 -4.10 3.90 0.62
CA PHE A 146 -2.77 3.53 1.12
C PHE A 146 -1.83 4.73 1.23
N ALA A 147 -1.89 5.66 0.29
CA ALA A 147 -1.10 6.88 0.36
C ALA A 147 -1.42 7.68 1.64
N VAL A 148 -2.71 7.83 1.98
CA VAL A 148 -3.16 8.55 3.18
C VAL A 148 -2.71 7.84 4.47
N ASP A 149 -2.75 6.51 4.48
CA ASP A 149 -2.34 5.69 5.62
C ASP A 149 -0.84 5.84 5.91
N PHE A 150 -0.01 5.87 4.86
CA PHE A 150 1.42 6.15 5.00
C PHE A 150 1.74 7.59 5.38
N SER A 151 0.97 8.58 4.89
CA SER A 151 1.15 9.96 5.34
C SER A 151 0.75 10.16 6.80
N SER A 152 -0.31 9.47 7.24
CA SER A 152 -0.77 9.51 8.64
C SER A 152 0.27 8.90 9.59
N LEU A 153 0.92 7.81 9.16
CA LEU A 153 2.04 7.20 9.85
C LEU A 153 3.24 8.14 10.03
N ARG A 154 3.68 8.81 8.96
CA ARG A 154 4.80 9.77 9.02
C ARG A 154 4.52 10.93 9.95
N GLY A 155 3.27 11.43 9.98
CA GLY A 155 2.85 12.48 10.90
C GLY A 155 3.03 12.08 12.37
N CYS A 156 2.67 10.84 12.72
CA CYS A 156 2.83 10.34 14.09
C CYS A 156 4.29 10.05 14.47
N THR A 157 5.11 9.55 13.53
CA THR A 157 6.54 9.28 13.78
C THR A 157 7.35 10.57 14.01
N LEU A 158 6.91 11.72 13.50
CA LEU A 158 7.61 12.99 13.67
C LEU A 158 7.38 13.65 15.04
N HIS A 159 6.43 13.14 15.85
CA HIS A 159 6.12 13.65 17.18
C HIS A 159 6.81 12.90 18.35
N LEU A 160 7.65 11.91 18.05
CA LEU A 160 8.45 11.22 19.06
C LEU A 160 9.91 11.20 18.63
N HIS A 161 10.66 12.26 18.98
CA HIS A 161 11.72 12.19 20.00
C HIS A 161 12.69 13.40 19.94
N PRO A 162 12.44 14.45 20.74
CA PRO A 162 13.52 15.22 21.36
C PRO A 162 13.36 15.18 22.88
N HIS A 163 13.63 14.04 23.52
CA HIS A 163 13.84 14.03 24.97
C HIS A 163 14.59 12.77 25.45
N LEU A 164 15.86 12.65 25.08
CA LEU A 164 16.81 11.78 25.80
C LEU A 164 18.18 12.46 25.93
N ASP A 165 18.20 13.74 26.28
CA ASP A 165 19.40 14.47 26.71
C ASP A 165 19.33 14.88 28.20
N SER A 166 18.52 14.20 29.01
CA SER A 166 18.43 14.44 30.47
C SER A 166 19.01 13.31 31.31
N SER A 167 19.87 12.46 30.74
CA SER A 167 20.62 11.43 31.48
C SER A 167 22.12 11.60 31.25
N LEU A 168 22.67 12.72 31.73
CA LEU A 168 24.10 12.87 31.96
C LEU A 168 24.35 12.65 33.46
N PRO A 169 25.16 11.66 33.87
CA PRO A 169 25.51 11.49 35.28
C PRO A 169 26.32 12.69 35.75
N GLN A 170 25.85 13.36 36.80
CA GLN A 170 26.61 14.41 37.47
C GLN A 170 27.89 13.79 38.07
N ALA A 171 29.05 14.26 37.62
CA ALA A 171 30.35 13.82 38.13
C ALA A 171 30.52 14.18 39.62
N PRO A 172 31.10 13.31 40.46
CA PRO A 172 31.41 13.68 41.85
C PRO A 172 32.63 14.60 41.91
N SER A 173 32.43 15.84 42.33
CA SER A 173 33.51 16.76 42.74
C SER A 173 34.06 16.31 44.11
N GLY A 174 35.36 16.05 44.19
CA GLY A 174 35.98 15.36 45.33
C GLY A 174 36.35 16.21 46.56
N SER A 175 36.87 15.52 47.58
CA SER A 175 38.12 15.88 48.27
C SER A 175 38.56 14.76 49.22
N PRO A 176 39.89 14.58 49.43
CA PRO A 176 40.47 13.49 50.19
C PRO A 176 40.53 13.85 51.68
N ASN A 177 40.22 12.91 52.57
CA ASN A 177 40.64 13.02 53.96
C ASN A 177 41.33 11.73 54.39
N ILE A 178 42.62 11.89 54.68
CA ILE A 178 43.55 10.90 55.16
C ILE A 178 43.23 10.67 56.65
N GLN A 179 42.89 9.45 57.02
CA GLN A 179 43.10 8.99 58.39
C GLN A 179 43.67 7.58 58.36
N MET A 180 44.98 7.51 58.61
CA MET A 180 45.76 6.29 58.75
C MET A 180 45.53 5.64 60.12
N ALA A 181 45.77 4.32 60.09
CA ALA A 181 46.35 3.47 61.14
C ALA A 181 45.41 2.78 62.13
N GLN A 182 45.24 1.48 61.85
CA GLN A 182 44.99 0.39 62.80
C GLN A 182 46.06 0.35 63.90
N VAL A 183 45.66 0.01 65.12
CA VAL A 183 46.51 -0.66 66.11
C VAL A 183 45.70 -1.80 66.72
N LEU A 184 46.05 -3.02 66.33
CA LEU A 184 46.26 -4.14 67.25
C LEU A 184 47.72 -4.06 67.70
#